data_AF-A0A0N8NT09-F1
#
_entry.id   AF-A0A0N8NT09-F1
#
_cell.length_a   1.000
_cell.length_b   1.000
_cell.length_c   1.000
_cell.angle_alpha   90.00
_cell.angle_beta   90.00
_cell.angle_gamma   90.00
#
_symmetry.space_group_name_H-M   'P 1'
#
loop_
_entity.id
_entity.type
_entity.pdbx_description
1 polymer ?
#
loop_
_entity_poly.entity_id
_entity_poly.type
_entity_poly.pdbx_seq_one_letter_code
_entity_poly.pdbx_strand_id
1 'polypeptide(L)'
;MKLTTAIGLKSEIFVPITPKPVWTPLTKPLNQCKVAFITAGGIHQKVQEPFNTAGDYSYRPIPSDMSTSELMVTHGGFDNSDINKDVNAMFPLDRLRELVAEGFIGSLAEEMYGFMGGGGNIEKFKNETGPEIAARLKAQGVDVVLCTGGCGTCHRSATIVTRACEEAGMSCIVIAALPPIAQQQGAPRIAAAHVPIGSNAGEPNNVEMQTGILKDSLQCVSDFDHFGQIKLLPYEYRHNV
;
A
#
# COMPACT_ATOMS: atom_id res chain seq x y z
N MET A 1 30.50 10.75 -24.85
CA MET A 1 29.47 11.51 -25.61
C MET A 1 28.73 12.42 -24.65
N LYS A 2 28.55 13.71 -24.96
CA LYS A 2 27.71 14.62 -24.16
C LYS A 2 26.35 14.69 -24.84
N LEU A 3 25.32 14.16 -24.20
CA LEU A 3 23.95 14.24 -24.70
C LEU A 3 23.40 15.65 -24.46
N THR A 4 22.65 16.19 -25.43
CA THR A 4 21.90 17.44 -25.27
C THR A 4 20.62 17.16 -24.50
N THR A 5 20.42 17.78 -23.35
CA THR A 5 19.20 17.65 -22.54
C THR A 5 18.22 18.79 -22.85
N ALA A 6 16.93 18.51 -22.83
CA ALA A 6 15.91 19.55 -22.97
C ALA A 6 16.03 20.60 -21.85
N ILE A 7 15.90 21.88 -22.21
CA ILE A 7 16.01 23.00 -21.26
C ILE A 7 14.89 22.89 -20.24
N GLY A 8 15.25 22.87 -18.95
CA GLY A 8 14.30 22.77 -17.84
C GLY A 8 13.81 21.35 -17.53
N LEU A 9 14.27 20.32 -18.27
CA LEU A 9 13.93 18.93 -17.95
C LEU A 9 14.47 18.58 -16.56
N LYS A 10 13.55 18.28 -15.65
CA LYS A 10 13.83 17.67 -14.35
C LYS A 10 13.17 16.31 -14.34
N SER A 11 13.95 15.28 -14.06
CA SER A 11 13.38 13.96 -13.82
C SER A 11 12.52 14.00 -12.56
N GLU A 12 11.31 13.46 -12.62
CA GLU A 12 10.53 13.17 -11.41
C GLU A 12 11.24 12.14 -10.51
N ILE A 13 12.12 11.34 -11.11
CA ILE A 13 12.96 10.35 -10.45
C ILE A 13 14.36 10.96 -10.34
N PHE A 14 14.67 11.54 -9.20
CA PHE A 14 16.03 11.99 -8.91
C PHE A 14 16.99 10.78 -8.96
N VAL A 15 18.27 11.04 -9.27
CA VAL A 15 19.37 10.11 -8.95
C VAL A 15 19.11 9.60 -7.53
N PRO A 16 19.19 8.28 -7.24
CA PRO A 16 18.71 7.72 -5.98
C PRO A 16 19.46 8.30 -4.79
N ILE A 17 18.95 9.42 -4.29
CA ILE A 17 19.20 9.92 -2.95
C ILE A 17 18.07 9.28 -2.15
N THR A 18 18.31 8.08 -1.63
CA THR A 18 17.38 7.44 -0.72
C THR A 18 17.05 8.47 0.38
N PRO A 19 15.78 8.79 0.62
CA PRO A 19 15.42 9.77 1.63
C PRO A 19 15.90 9.29 3.00
N LYS A 20 16.04 10.22 3.96
CA LYS A 20 16.47 9.89 5.32
C LYS A 20 15.65 8.70 5.85
N PRO A 21 16.29 7.69 6.49
CA PRO A 21 15.58 6.58 7.09
C PRO A 21 14.51 7.06 8.07
N VAL A 22 13.33 6.45 8.00
CA VAL A 22 12.25 6.59 8.97
C VAL A 22 11.93 5.19 9.46
N TRP A 23 11.95 5.00 10.77
CA TRP A 23 11.79 3.68 11.38
C TRP A 23 11.04 3.80 12.69
N THR A 24 9.95 3.07 12.80
CA THR A 24 9.19 2.85 14.03
C THR A 24 9.15 1.35 14.27
N PRO A 25 9.82 0.82 15.30
CA PRO A 25 9.75 -0.60 15.64
C PRO A 25 8.35 -0.97 16.17
N LEU A 26 7.90 -2.19 15.89
CA LEU A 26 6.68 -2.72 16.49
C LEU A 26 6.95 -3.14 17.94
N THR A 27 6.19 -2.60 18.88
CA THR A 27 6.42 -2.83 20.33
C THR A 27 5.41 -3.77 20.97
N LYS A 28 4.42 -4.26 20.22
CA LYS A 28 3.33 -5.10 20.69
C LYS A 28 3.22 -6.35 19.80
N PRO A 29 2.77 -7.49 20.34
CA PRO A 29 2.46 -8.65 19.51
C PRO A 29 1.29 -8.32 18.55
N LEU A 30 1.29 -8.91 17.37
CA LEU A 30 0.31 -8.64 16.31
C LEU A 30 -1.15 -8.81 16.78
N ASN A 31 -1.42 -9.82 17.61
CA ASN A 31 -2.74 -10.09 18.19
C ASN A 31 -3.25 -9.02 19.18
N GLN A 32 -2.43 -8.02 19.53
CA GLN A 32 -2.81 -6.84 20.31
C GLN A 32 -2.75 -5.55 19.49
N CYS A 33 -2.35 -5.64 18.22
CA CYS A 33 -2.21 -4.48 17.35
C CYS A 33 -3.54 -4.12 16.71
N LYS A 34 -3.80 -2.81 16.58
CA LYS A 34 -4.79 -2.29 15.64
C LYS A 34 -4.13 -2.10 14.28
N VAL A 35 -4.70 -2.70 13.24
CA VAL A 35 -4.14 -2.74 11.89
C VAL A 35 -4.99 -1.91 10.92
N ALA A 36 -4.33 -1.13 10.07
CA ALA A 36 -4.97 -0.47 8.94
C ALA A 36 -4.38 -0.96 7.61
N PHE A 37 -5.19 -0.87 6.57
CA PHE A 37 -4.73 -1.07 5.20
C PHE A 37 -4.97 0.20 4.40
N ILE A 38 -4.01 0.58 3.58
CA ILE A 38 -4.17 1.68 2.63
C ILE A 38 -3.73 1.22 1.25
N THR A 39 -4.25 1.83 0.18
CA THR A 39 -3.83 1.44 -1.17
C THR A 39 -3.68 2.64 -2.08
N ALA A 40 -2.56 2.66 -2.81
CA ALA A 40 -2.33 3.57 -3.92
C ALA A 40 -2.93 3.03 -5.24
N GLY A 41 -3.77 1.99 -5.18
CA GLY A 41 -4.39 1.33 -6.32
C GLY A 41 -5.67 1.98 -6.84
N GLY A 42 -6.10 3.12 -6.28
CA GLY A 42 -7.33 3.79 -6.72
C GLY A 42 -8.62 3.04 -6.35
N ILE A 43 -8.61 2.30 -5.23
CA ILE A 43 -9.80 1.62 -4.69
C ILE A 43 -10.65 2.63 -3.92
N HIS A 44 -11.96 2.61 -4.12
CA HIS A 44 -12.90 3.46 -3.40
C HIS A 44 -14.31 2.84 -3.40
N GLN A 45 -15.22 3.43 -2.64
CA GLN A 45 -16.62 3.00 -2.65
C GLN A 45 -17.29 3.44 -3.95
N LYS A 46 -18.23 2.65 -4.47
CA LYS A 46 -19.00 2.96 -5.69
C LYS A 46 -19.77 4.28 -5.62
N VAL A 47 -20.19 4.68 -4.42
CA VAL A 47 -20.94 5.92 -4.18
C VAL A 47 -20.07 7.17 -4.11
N GLN A 48 -18.75 7.01 -3.99
CA GLN A 48 -17.82 8.12 -3.93
C GLN A 48 -17.44 8.58 -5.35
N GLU A 49 -17.04 9.85 -5.46
CA GLU A 49 -16.53 10.40 -6.72
C GLU A 49 -15.30 9.59 -7.20
N PRO A 50 -15.34 9.03 -8.43
CA PRO A 50 -14.20 8.36 -9.04
C PRO A 50 -12.97 9.25 -9.08
N PHE A 51 -11.78 8.65 -8.94
CA PHE A 51 -10.53 9.40 -9.02
C PHE A 51 -10.28 9.95 -10.42
N ASN A 52 -9.64 11.11 -10.51
CA ASN A 52 -9.05 11.54 -11.77
C ASN A 52 -7.76 10.74 -12.02
N THR A 53 -7.70 10.00 -13.12
CA THR A 53 -6.55 9.11 -13.42
C THR A 53 -5.27 9.86 -13.79
N ALA A 54 -5.33 11.20 -13.90
CA ALA A 54 -4.20 12.08 -14.14
C ALA A 54 -4.04 13.10 -13.00
N GLY A 55 -3.06 12.88 -12.11
CA GLY A 55 -2.62 13.90 -11.16
C GLY A 55 -3.45 14.04 -9.88
N ASP A 56 -4.44 13.17 -9.66
CA ASP A 56 -5.24 13.18 -8.43
C ASP A 56 -4.35 12.84 -7.22
N TYR A 57 -4.44 13.67 -6.19
CA TYR A 57 -3.75 13.51 -4.92
C TYR A 57 -4.72 13.31 -3.75
N SER A 58 -6.02 13.30 -4.03
CA SER A 58 -7.05 13.05 -3.03
C SER A 58 -7.09 11.58 -2.62
N TYR A 59 -7.76 11.33 -1.50
CA TYR A 59 -8.02 10.01 -0.96
C TYR A 59 -9.51 9.81 -0.74
N ARG A 60 -9.90 8.56 -0.50
CA ARG A 60 -11.26 8.16 -0.20
C ARG A 60 -11.28 7.30 1.05
N PRO A 61 -12.10 7.64 2.06
CA PRO A 61 -12.30 6.81 3.23
C PRO A 61 -13.06 5.53 2.87
N ILE A 62 -12.65 4.41 3.47
CA ILE A 62 -13.23 3.08 3.30
C ILE A 62 -13.50 2.52 4.70
N PRO A 63 -14.77 2.44 5.15
CA PRO A 63 -15.12 1.79 6.41
C PRO A 63 -14.68 0.33 6.44
N SER A 64 -14.09 -0.12 7.54
CA SER A 64 -13.57 -1.48 7.65
C SER A 64 -14.65 -2.54 7.80
N ASP A 65 -15.93 -2.18 7.90
CA ASP A 65 -17.10 -3.05 8.05
C ASP A 65 -17.98 -3.14 6.79
N MET A 66 -17.68 -2.34 5.76
CA MET A 66 -18.46 -2.33 4.51
C MET A 66 -18.32 -3.61 3.67
N SER A 67 -19.33 -3.95 2.88
CA SER A 67 -19.19 -5.06 1.93
C SER A 67 -18.13 -4.76 0.86
N THR A 68 -17.23 -5.70 0.60
CA THR A 68 -16.24 -5.61 -0.49
C THR A 68 -16.90 -5.52 -1.87
N SER A 69 -18.15 -5.99 -2.00
CA SER A 69 -18.97 -5.80 -3.22
C SER A 69 -19.27 -4.33 -3.55
N GLU A 70 -19.20 -3.43 -2.57
CA GLU A 70 -19.46 -2.00 -2.74
C GLU A 70 -18.20 -1.20 -3.11
N LEU A 71 -17.06 -1.87 -3.23
CA LEU A 71 -15.82 -1.28 -3.70
C LEU A 71 -15.71 -1.36 -5.22
N MET A 72 -14.95 -0.42 -5.77
CA MET A 72 -14.55 -0.40 -7.17
C MET A 72 -13.16 0.20 -7.31
N VAL A 73 -12.59 0.08 -8.51
CA VAL A 73 -11.31 0.67 -8.89
C VAL A 73 -11.51 1.74 -9.94
N THR A 74 -10.84 2.87 -9.76
CA THR A 74 -10.64 3.88 -10.80
C THR A 74 -9.14 4.12 -10.93
N HIS A 75 -8.48 3.41 -11.85
CA HIS A 75 -7.03 3.53 -12.02
C HIS A 75 -6.55 3.12 -13.42
N GLY A 76 -5.98 4.07 -14.19
CA GLY A 76 -5.55 3.82 -15.57
C GLY A 76 -4.15 3.22 -15.75
N GLY A 77 -3.40 3.03 -14.65
CA GLY A 77 -1.99 2.63 -14.68
C GLY A 77 -1.70 1.12 -14.72
N PHE A 78 -2.72 0.26 -14.74
CA PHE A 78 -2.60 -1.21 -14.79
C PHE A 78 -3.94 -1.85 -15.19
N ASP A 79 -3.95 -3.14 -15.55
CA ASP A 79 -5.19 -3.87 -15.87
C ASP A 79 -6.03 -4.11 -14.61
N ASN A 80 -7.28 -3.64 -14.63
CA ASN A 80 -8.20 -3.75 -13.49
C ASN A 80 -8.96 -5.10 -13.46
N SER A 81 -8.72 -6.01 -14.41
CA SER A 81 -9.48 -7.26 -14.56
C SER A 81 -9.51 -8.13 -13.31
N ASP A 82 -8.39 -8.26 -12.59
CA ASP A 82 -8.33 -9.07 -11.37
C ASP A 82 -9.08 -8.41 -10.20
N ILE A 83 -8.93 -7.09 -10.04
CA ILE A 83 -9.67 -6.33 -9.01
C ILE A 83 -11.18 -6.36 -9.26
N ASN A 84 -11.60 -6.31 -10.53
CA ASN A 84 -13.00 -6.40 -10.91
C ASN A 84 -13.60 -7.80 -10.64
N LYS A 85 -12.78 -8.85 -10.60
CA LYS A 85 -13.20 -10.20 -10.16
C LYS A 85 -13.24 -10.29 -8.64
N ASP A 86 -12.22 -9.74 -7.99
CA ASP A 86 -12.04 -9.79 -6.54
C ASP A 86 -11.16 -8.63 -6.06
N VAL A 87 -11.76 -7.69 -5.31
CA VAL A 87 -11.05 -6.54 -4.76
C VAL A 87 -9.93 -6.94 -3.79
N ASN A 88 -10.02 -8.14 -3.20
CA ASN A 88 -9.01 -8.65 -2.28
C ASN A 88 -7.66 -8.90 -2.95
N ALA A 89 -7.59 -8.96 -4.29
CA ALA A 89 -6.32 -8.99 -5.02
C ALA A 89 -5.46 -7.73 -4.81
N MET A 90 -6.06 -6.60 -4.41
CA MET A 90 -5.36 -5.33 -4.17
C MET A 90 -5.61 -4.73 -2.77
N PHE A 91 -6.83 -4.87 -2.27
CA PHE A 91 -7.29 -4.36 -0.97
C PHE A 91 -7.99 -5.51 -0.21
N PRO A 92 -7.23 -6.41 0.44
CA PRO A 92 -7.68 -7.68 1.01
C PRO A 92 -8.47 -7.50 2.33
N LEU A 93 -9.56 -6.73 2.29
CA LEU A 93 -10.39 -6.39 3.44
C LEU A 93 -11.05 -7.62 4.07
N ASP A 94 -11.53 -8.57 3.26
CA ASP A 94 -12.16 -9.79 3.78
C ASP A 94 -11.13 -10.65 4.52
N ARG A 95 -9.94 -10.79 3.93
CA ARG A 95 -8.83 -11.52 4.55
C ARG A 95 -8.38 -10.86 5.86
N LEU A 96 -8.31 -9.54 5.92
CA LEU A 96 -7.99 -8.82 7.16
C LEU A 96 -9.01 -9.07 8.28
N ARG A 97 -10.31 -9.13 7.94
CA ARG A 97 -11.36 -9.48 8.92
C ARG A 97 -11.23 -10.92 9.39
N GLU A 98 -10.92 -11.85 8.49
CA GLU A 98 -10.64 -13.24 8.84
C GLU A 98 -9.44 -13.34 9.80
N LEU A 99 -8.38 -12.56 9.58
CA LEU A 99 -7.21 -12.48 10.48
C LEU A 99 -7.55 -11.93 11.88
N VAL A 100 -8.51 -11.01 11.98
CA VAL A 100 -9.05 -10.59 13.29
C VAL A 100 -9.85 -11.73 13.93
N ALA A 101 -10.72 -12.39 13.17
CA ALA A 101 -11.59 -13.44 13.68
C ALA A 101 -10.82 -14.65 14.21
N GLU A 102 -9.68 -15.01 13.60
CA GLU A 102 -8.78 -16.07 14.09
C GLU A 102 -7.84 -15.61 15.22
N GLY A 103 -7.83 -14.32 15.57
CA GLY A 103 -6.98 -13.75 16.62
C GLY A 103 -5.52 -13.57 16.24
N PHE A 104 -5.18 -13.58 14.94
CA PHE A 104 -3.82 -13.33 14.46
C PHE A 104 -3.45 -11.84 14.60
N ILE A 105 -4.41 -10.94 14.37
CA ILE A 105 -4.31 -9.51 14.67
C ILE A 105 -5.41 -9.08 15.64
N GLY A 106 -5.17 -8.01 16.40
CA GLY A 106 -6.09 -7.59 17.47
C GLY A 106 -7.38 -6.96 16.97
N SER A 107 -7.30 -5.95 16.09
CA SER A 107 -8.47 -5.28 15.51
C SER A 107 -8.11 -4.52 14.24
N LEU A 108 -9.11 -4.04 13.51
CA LEU A 108 -8.93 -3.13 12.38
C LEU A 108 -9.18 -1.67 12.80
N ALA A 109 -8.53 -0.75 12.09
CA ALA A 109 -8.97 0.65 12.02
C ALA A 109 -10.43 0.70 11.54
N GLU A 110 -11.24 1.60 12.10
CA GLU A 110 -12.65 1.78 11.69
C GLU A 110 -12.73 2.30 10.25
N GLU A 111 -11.78 3.15 9.87
CA GLU A 111 -11.68 3.75 8.54
C GLU A 111 -10.27 3.55 7.96
N MET A 112 -10.24 3.05 6.74
CA MET A 112 -9.07 2.82 5.90
C MET A 112 -9.09 3.75 4.69
N TYR A 113 -8.05 3.73 3.85
CA TYR A 113 -7.92 4.72 2.77
C TYR A 113 -7.45 4.14 1.45
N GLY A 114 -8.20 4.42 0.39
CA GLY A 114 -7.73 4.31 -0.99
C GLY A 114 -7.35 5.69 -1.53
N PHE A 115 -6.31 5.75 -2.34
CA PHE A 115 -5.87 7.00 -2.99
C PHE A 115 -5.31 6.72 -4.38
N MET A 116 -5.30 7.75 -5.22
CA MET A 116 -4.75 7.65 -6.57
C MET A 116 -3.22 7.68 -6.54
N GLY A 117 -2.59 6.52 -6.75
CA GLY A 117 -1.13 6.45 -6.90
C GLY A 117 -0.62 6.83 -8.29
N GLY A 118 -1.47 6.71 -9.31
CA GLY A 118 -1.18 6.97 -10.73
C GLY A 118 -0.97 8.46 -11.02
N GLY A 119 0.21 8.83 -11.52
CA GLY A 119 0.48 10.21 -11.96
C GLY A 119 0.36 11.29 -10.88
N GLY A 120 0.26 10.90 -9.60
CA GLY A 120 -0.02 11.80 -8.49
C GLY A 120 1.04 12.87 -8.24
N ASN A 121 0.60 14.03 -7.76
CA ASN A 121 1.47 15.15 -7.38
C ASN A 121 2.27 14.82 -6.11
N ILE A 122 3.56 14.55 -6.28
CA ILE A 122 4.49 14.13 -5.20
C ILE A 122 4.51 15.14 -4.05
N GLU A 123 4.57 16.43 -4.35
CA GLU A 123 4.62 17.48 -3.32
C GLU A 123 3.35 17.49 -2.48
N LYS A 124 2.19 17.32 -3.10
CA LYS A 124 0.93 17.22 -2.37
C LYS A 124 0.82 15.94 -1.57
N PHE A 125 1.25 14.81 -2.12
CA PHE A 125 1.29 13.55 -1.35
C PHE A 125 2.18 13.66 -0.11
N LYS A 126 3.32 14.34 -0.23
CA LYS A 126 4.28 14.50 0.85
C LYS A 126 3.83 15.48 1.91
N ASN A 127 3.23 16.60 1.51
CA ASN A 127 2.96 17.73 2.41
C ASN A 127 1.49 17.83 2.84
N GLU A 128 0.56 17.16 2.15
CA GLU A 128 -0.88 17.21 2.43
C GLU A 128 -1.45 15.79 2.68
N THR A 129 -1.55 14.97 1.63
CA THR A 129 -2.29 13.69 1.68
C THR A 129 -1.70 12.67 2.65
N GLY A 130 -0.38 12.47 2.62
CA GLY A 130 0.33 11.55 3.51
C GLY A 130 0.16 11.95 4.98
N PRO A 131 0.50 13.20 5.36
CA PRO A 131 0.27 13.71 6.71
C PRO A 131 -1.19 13.62 7.19
N GLU A 132 -2.17 13.90 6.32
CA GLU A 132 -3.59 13.78 6.68
C GLU A 132 -4.02 12.33 6.96
N ILE A 133 -3.66 11.40 6.07
CA ILE A 133 -3.94 9.96 6.28
C ILE A 133 -3.26 9.47 7.55
N ALA A 134 -1.99 9.83 7.76
CA ALA A 134 -1.23 9.45 8.94
C ALA A 134 -1.87 9.98 10.23
N ALA A 135 -2.31 11.24 10.25
CA ALA A 135 -2.99 11.84 11.40
C ALA A 135 -4.32 11.13 11.72
N ARG A 136 -5.12 10.81 10.69
CA ARG A 136 -6.40 10.10 10.88
C ARG A 136 -6.19 8.67 11.39
N LEU A 137 -5.26 7.92 10.82
CA LEU A 137 -4.94 6.56 11.29
C LEU A 137 -4.37 6.61 12.72
N LYS A 138 -3.51 7.59 13.03
CA LYS A 138 -2.97 7.75 14.38
C LYS A 138 -4.05 8.08 15.40
N ALA A 139 -5.03 8.93 15.04
CA ALA A 139 -6.17 9.26 15.89
C ALA A 139 -7.05 8.04 16.21
N GLN A 140 -7.10 7.05 15.30
CA GLN A 140 -7.77 5.77 15.53
C GLN A 140 -6.97 4.80 16.41
N GLY A 141 -5.72 5.14 16.78
CA GLY A 141 -4.84 4.29 17.58
C GLY A 141 -4.25 3.13 16.80
N VAL A 142 -4.06 3.29 15.48
CA VAL A 142 -3.42 2.26 14.64
C VAL A 142 -1.97 2.05 15.06
N ASP A 143 -1.56 0.78 15.10
CA ASP A 143 -0.18 0.35 15.39
C ASP A 143 0.56 -0.08 14.11
N VAL A 144 -0.14 -0.73 13.17
CA VAL A 144 0.43 -1.31 11.95
C VAL A 144 -0.32 -0.83 10.70
N VAL A 145 0.41 -0.44 9.65
CA VAL A 145 -0.17 -0.05 8.35
C VAL A 145 0.43 -0.89 7.23
N LEU A 146 -0.42 -1.64 6.53
CA LEU A 146 -0.04 -2.28 5.27
C LEU A 146 -0.43 -1.40 4.09
N CYS A 147 0.37 -1.41 3.02
CA CYS A 147 0.06 -0.66 1.82
C CYS A 147 0.38 -1.41 0.52
N THR A 148 -0.52 -1.33 -0.46
CA THR A 148 -0.27 -1.80 -1.84
C THR A 148 -0.04 -0.65 -2.81
N GLY A 149 0.85 -0.88 -3.79
CA GLY A 149 1.12 0.01 -4.91
C GLY A 149 0.69 -0.62 -6.23
N GLY A 150 -0.39 -0.13 -6.83
CA GLY A 150 -1.00 -0.74 -8.02
C GLY A 150 -0.24 -0.62 -9.34
N CYS A 151 0.74 0.27 -9.49
CA CYS A 151 1.65 0.38 -10.65
C CYS A 151 2.99 1.03 -10.25
N GLY A 152 3.88 1.29 -11.22
CA GLY A 152 5.18 1.93 -10.97
C GLY A 152 5.08 3.22 -10.15
N THR A 153 4.26 4.18 -10.57
CA THR A 153 4.08 5.44 -9.82
C THR A 153 3.32 5.23 -8.50
N CYS A 154 2.44 4.23 -8.42
CA CYS A 154 1.76 3.93 -7.16
C CYS A 154 2.72 3.47 -6.08
N HIS A 155 3.78 2.72 -6.41
CA HIS A 155 4.78 2.32 -5.41
C HIS A 155 5.48 3.55 -4.79
N ARG A 156 5.66 4.62 -5.58
CA ARG A 156 6.14 5.91 -5.07
C ARG A 156 5.15 6.55 -4.10
N SER A 157 3.89 6.72 -4.50
CA SER A 157 2.87 7.34 -3.63
C SER A 157 2.59 6.51 -2.38
N ALA A 158 2.51 5.18 -2.50
CA ALA A 158 2.42 4.23 -1.40
C ALA A 158 3.57 4.41 -0.39
N THR A 159 4.79 4.55 -0.89
CA THR A 159 5.97 4.78 -0.05
C THR A 159 5.91 6.13 0.66
N ILE A 160 5.46 7.20 -0.01
CA ILE A 160 5.32 8.52 0.61
C ILE A 160 4.31 8.49 1.76
N VAL A 161 3.14 7.90 1.54
CA VAL A 161 2.08 7.82 2.57
C VAL A 161 2.50 6.91 3.72
N THR A 162 3.08 5.74 3.44
CA THR A 162 3.58 4.85 4.51
C THR A 162 4.71 5.49 5.32
N ARG A 163 5.59 6.28 4.71
CA ARG A 163 6.61 7.05 5.46
C ARG A 163 5.98 8.09 6.39
N ALA A 164 4.93 8.78 5.95
CA ALA A 164 4.20 9.72 6.82
C ALA A 164 3.57 9.00 8.02
N CYS A 165 3.00 7.80 7.79
CA CYS A 165 2.48 6.95 8.86
C CYS A 165 3.60 6.46 9.80
N GLU A 166 4.76 6.10 9.25
CA GLU A 166 5.92 5.66 10.03
C GLU A 166 6.46 6.80 10.91
N GLU A 167 6.52 8.04 10.39
CA GLU A 167 6.87 9.26 11.15
C GLU A 167 5.87 9.56 12.27
N ALA A 168 4.59 9.20 12.10
CA ALA A 168 3.56 9.29 13.12
C ALA A 168 3.61 8.16 14.17
N GLY A 169 4.60 7.26 14.09
CA GLY A 169 4.81 6.19 15.04
C GLY A 169 3.90 4.98 14.83
N MET A 170 3.63 4.62 13.56
CA MET A 170 3.02 3.35 13.17
C MET A 170 4.05 2.48 12.44
N SER A 171 4.02 1.17 12.63
CA SER A 171 4.92 0.24 11.91
C SER A 171 4.33 -0.10 10.55
N CYS A 172 4.95 0.36 9.47
CA CYS A 172 4.40 0.26 8.12
C CYS A 172 5.16 -0.77 7.27
N ILE A 173 4.46 -1.38 6.33
CA ILE A 173 5.02 -2.25 5.29
C ILE A 173 4.33 -2.04 3.95
N VAL A 174 5.12 -2.04 2.88
CA VAL A 174 4.59 -2.04 1.51
C VAL A 174 4.59 -3.47 0.96
N ILE A 175 3.42 -3.94 0.54
CA ILE A 175 3.25 -5.16 -0.25
C ILE A 175 3.45 -4.79 -1.73
N ALA A 176 4.67 -5.02 -2.22
CA ALA A 176 5.14 -4.51 -3.49
C ALA A 176 5.15 -5.58 -4.59
N ALA A 177 4.50 -5.28 -5.73
CA ALA A 177 4.73 -6.00 -6.98
C ALA A 177 6.01 -5.50 -7.70
N LEU A 178 6.46 -4.29 -7.40
CA LEU A 178 7.70 -3.68 -7.91
C LEU A 178 8.63 -3.28 -6.75
N PRO A 179 9.27 -4.25 -6.05
CA PRO A 179 10.10 -3.98 -4.89
C PRO A 179 11.23 -2.96 -5.12
N PRO A 180 11.93 -2.91 -6.28
CA PRO A 180 12.99 -1.92 -6.52
C PRO A 180 12.49 -0.47 -6.43
N ILE A 181 11.23 -0.21 -6.85
CA ILE A 181 10.66 1.14 -6.81
C ILE A 181 10.37 1.54 -5.36
N ALA A 182 9.73 0.67 -4.58
CA ALA A 182 9.48 0.93 -3.16
C ALA A 182 10.80 1.14 -2.37
N GLN A 183 11.82 0.34 -2.68
CA GLN A 183 13.14 0.45 -2.07
C GLN A 183 13.82 1.79 -2.41
N GLN A 184 13.83 2.17 -3.69
CA GLN A 184 14.42 3.45 -4.12
C GLN A 184 13.73 4.66 -3.49
N GLN A 185 12.42 4.57 -3.24
CA GLN A 185 11.63 5.62 -2.60
C GLN A 185 11.75 5.61 -1.06
N GLY A 186 12.47 4.64 -0.49
CA GLY A 186 12.74 4.56 0.94
C GLY A 186 11.58 4.04 1.77
N ALA A 187 10.89 3.00 1.30
CA ALA A 187 9.89 2.29 2.10
C ALA A 187 10.55 1.68 3.36
N PRO A 188 9.90 1.79 4.54
CA PRO A 188 10.50 1.32 5.79
C PRO A 188 10.65 -0.19 5.82
N ARG A 189 9.66 -0.93 5.30
CA ARG A 189 9.63 -2.38 5.17
C ARG A 189 8.98 -2.77 3.85
N ILE A 190 9.46 -3.84 3.23
CA ILE A 190 8.87 -4.36 1.99
C ILE A 190 8.64 -5.87 2.12
N ALA A 191 7.44 -6.31 1.75
CA ALA A 191 7.15 -7.69 1.43
C ALA A 191 6.79 -7.76 -0.05
N ALA A 192 7.29 -8.78 -0.76
CA ALA A 192 7.05 -8.89 -2.20
C ALA A 192 6.81 -10.35 -2.60
N ALA A 193 5.66 -10.61 -3.20
CA ALA A 193 5.36 -11.87 -3.89
C ALA A 193 5.58 -11.69 -5.40
N HIS A 194 5.76 -12.79 -6.13
CA HIS A 194 5.85 -12.74 -7.59
C HIS A 194 4.43 -12.71 -8.19
N VAL A 195 3.85 -11.51 -8.27
CA VAL A 195 2.47 -11.27 -8.70
C VAL A 195 2.43 -10.17 -9.76
N PRO A 196 1.44 -10.16 -10.67
CA PRO A 196 1.27 -9.08 -11.63
C PRO A 196 0.92 -7.78 -10.90
N ILE A 197 1.32 -6.69 -11.55
CA ILE A 197 0.89 -5.34 -11.19
C ILE A 197 -0.65 -5.31 -11.25
N GLY A 198 -1.31 -4.84 -10.18
CA GLY A 198 -2.77 -4.88 -10.07
C GLY A 198 -3.30 -6.00 -9.16
N SER A 199 -2.43 -6.91 -8.70
CA SER A 199 -2.80 -8.06 -7.86
C SER A 199 -1.79 -8.27 -6.73
N ASN A 200 -1.30 -7.17 -6.13
CA ASN A 200 -0.23 -7.17 -5.11
C ASN A 200 -0.52 -8.09 -3.91
N ALA A 201 -1.80 -8.23 -3.54
CA ALA A 201 -2.22 -9.05 -2.41
C ALA A 201 -2.55 -10.49 -2.80
N GLY A 202 -2.36 -10.90 -4.05
CA GLY A 202 -2.52 -12.29 -4.50
C GLY A 202 -3.48 -12.45 -5.69
N GLU A 203 -3.56 -13.67 -6.20
CA GLU A 203 -4.48 -14.05 -7.27
C GLU A 203 -5.95 -13.80 -6.87
N PRO A 204 -6.80 -13.28 -7.77
CA PRO A 204 -8.21 -13.06 -7.46
C PRO A 204 -8.94 -14.37 -7.12
N ASN A 205 -9.75 -14.35 -6.06
CA ASN A 205 -10.46 -15.49 -5.49
C ASN A 205 -9.57 -16.60 -4.89
N ASN A 206 -8.25 -16.42 -4.85
CA ASN A 206 -7.34 -17.35 -4.18
C ASN A 206 -7.16 -16.94 -2.71
N VAL A 207 -8.11 -17.36 -1.88
CA VAL A 207 -8.15 -17.02 -0.44
C VAL A 207 -6.87 -17.44 0.28
N GLU A 208 -6.33 -18.63 -0.02
CA GLU A 208 -5.11 -19.14 0.61
C GLU A 208 -3.90 -18.24 0.32
N MET A 209 -3.69 -17.88 -0.95
CA MET A 209 -2.59 -16.99 -1.34
C MET A 209 -2.75 -15.60 -0.70
N GLN A 210 -3.96 -15.03 -0.74
CA GLN A 210 -4.20 -13.69 -0.21
C GLN A 210 -4.00 -13.62 1.30
N THR A 211 -4.51 -14.61 2.03
CA THR A 211 -4.27 -14.75 3.48
C THR A 211 -2.79 -14.96 3.76
N GLY A 212 -2.11 -15.82 2.99
CA GLY A 212 -0.69 -16.10 3.15
C GLY A 212 0.18 -14.85 2.98
N ILE A 213 -0.01 -14.10 1.89
CA ILE A 213 0.70 -12.84 1.63
C ILE A 213 0.50 -11.86 2.78
N LEU A 214 -0.73 -11.72 3.29
CA LEU A 214 -1.00 -10.84 4.43
C LEU A 214 -0.31 -11.30 5.71
N LYS A 215 -0.43 -12.58 6.09
CA LYS A 215 0.19 -13.12 7.31
C LYS A 215 1.70 -12.95 7.27
N ASP A 216 2.33 -13.32 6.17
CA ASP A 216 3.78 -13.19 6.02
C ASP A 216 4.23 -11.73 6.02
N SER A 217 3.45 -10.83 5.41
CA SER A 217 3.73 -9.38 5.45
C SER A 217 3.62 -8.81 6.86
N LEU A 218 2.58 -9.19 7.61
CA LEU A 218 2.41 -8.82 9.02
C LEU A 218 3.54 -9.38 9.88
N GLN A 219 3.96 -10.62 9.64
CA GLN A 219 5.09 -11.22 10.33
C GLN A 219 6.39 -10.47 10.05
N CYS A 220 6.61 -10.00 8.81
CA CYS A 220 7.75 -9.12 8.50
C CYS A 220 7.74 -7.83 9.34
N VAL A 221 6.57 -7.26 9.64
CA VAL A 221 6.49 -6.07 10.52
C VAL A 221 7.02 -6.37 11.91
N SER A 222 6.75 -7.57 12.43
CA SER A 222 7.24 -8.03 13.73
C SER A 222 8.71 -8.44 13.72
N ASP A 223 9.18 -9.06 12.63
CA ASP A 223 10.51 -9.67 12.55
C ASP A 223 11.61 -8.66 12.14
N PHE A 224 11.25 -7.67 11.32
CA PHE A 224 12.21 -6.68 10.84
C PHE A 224 12.64 -5.73 11.96
N ASP A 225 13.94 -5.59 12.13
CA ASP A 225 14.62 -4.88 13.21
C ASP A 225 15.28 -3.56 12.75
N HIS A 226 15.35 -3.30 11.45
CA HIS A 226 15.88 -2.04 10.90
C HIS A 226 15.24 -1.60 9.58
N PHE A 227 15.42 -0.32 9.27
CA PHE A 227 14.93 0.31 8.05
C PHE A 227 15.43 -0.37 6.76
N GLY A 228 14.53 -0.54 5.80
CA GLY A 228 14.86 -0.92 4.43
C GLY A 228 14.94 -2.43 4.18
N GLN A 229 14.55 -3.25 5.17
CA GLN A 229 14.47 -4.70 4.99
C GLN A 229 13.38 -5.10 3.98
N ILE A 230 13.69 -6.13 3.20
CA ILE A 230 12.84 -6.69 2.15
C ILE A 230 12.77 -8.20 2.33
N LYS A 231 11.57 -8.78 2.28
CA LYS A 231 11.36 -10.23 2.19
C LYS A 231 10.65 -10.58 0.88
N LEU A 232 11.25 -11.52 0.14
CA LEU A 232 10.57 -12.18 -0.95
C LEU A 232 9.71 -13.30 -0.36
N LEU A 233 8.41 -13.25 -0.65
CA LEU A 233 7.43 -14.20 -0.17
C LEU A 233 7.33 -15.40 -1.12
N PRO A 234 7.01 -16.61 -0.63
CA PRO A 234 6.97 -17.83 -1.43
C PRO A 234 5.67 -17.97 -2.25
N TYR A 235 5.10 -16.87 -2.73
CA TYR A 235 3.86 -16.84 -3.50
C TYR A 235 4.13 -16.39 -4.93
N GLU A 236 3.55 -17.10 -5.88
CA GLU A 236 3.66 -16.80 -7.29
C GLU A 236 2.29 -16.89 -7.96
N TYR A 237 1.90 -15.81 -8.64
CA TYR A 237 0.75 -15.76 -9.53
C TYR A 237 1.21 -15.25 -10.89
N ARG A 238 0.97 -16.02 -11.94
CA ARG A 238 1.23 -15.63 -13.32
C ARG A 238 -0.11 -15.44 -14.01
N HIS A 239 -0.42 -14.20 -14.37
CA HIS A 239 -1.57 -13.92 -15.20
C HIS A 239 -1.33 -14.57 -16.57
N ASN A 240 -2.11 -15.61 -16.90
CA ASN A 240 -2.05 -16.25 -18.21
C ASN A 240 -2.61 -15.26 -19.23
N VAL A 241 -1.71 -14.60 -19.96
CA VAL A 241 -2.05 -13.78 -21.13
C VAL A 241 -2.28 -14.68 -22.33
#